data_AF-A0A6A6PEJ5-F1
#
_entry.id   AF-A0A6A6PEJ5-F1
#
_cell.length_a   1.000
_cell.length_b   1.000
_cell.length_c   1.000
_cell.angle_alpha   90.00
_cell.angle_beta   90.00
_cell.angle_gamma   90.00
#
_symmetry.space_group_name_H-M   'P 1'
#
loop_
_entity.id
_entity.type
_entity.pdbx_description
1 polymer ?
#
loop_
_entity_poly.entity_id
_entity_poly.type
_entity_poly.pdbx_seq_one_letter_code
_entity_poly.pdbx_strand_id
1 'polypeptide(L)'
;MKGISSLPVHLNNISFEGNYLLGRIVINSLVLLFPAVYACLKWNRSLSVARLPLYTKSITYGTNSFTLWYILHVIDLSLRKAQIKTTYRYVLTDSLFYVFKFAADIFIIAGAYRIASAEISKRILKSWIWKATGDFVIILLTMLALFHVGTRFAHGILWIGVADIIDIQHLAQRRNEFEIAFMVLQFLLALGTLAMSTLSLWLWKAIDGWRIPKESWLLVVATGSLLIRSMSELVVVARHNYRLMPKNPDTEFARDFVYGLFSSIFLVVITVFAQYMRTKSPKQNLVERMKQDCRQYVLARLDDSSDPRTGRSAIAVLTVLDELRQDWRGRMSTDIMEAMGSTPQVEQELRRQYMDYIAKLQSEYGQLVPVTVG
;
A
#
# COMPACT_ATOMS: atom_id res chain seq x y z
N MET A 1 47.28 34.69 9.99
CA MET A 1 46.34 33.55 10.10
C MET A 1 46.03 33.34 11.58
N LYS A 2 44.86 33.83 12.02
CA LYS A 2 44.25 33.54 13.32
C LYS A 2 42.94 32.85 13.01
N GLY A 3 42.71 31.65 13.53
CA GLY A 3 41.51 30.88 13.18
C GLY A 3 41.22 29.72 14.13
N ILE A 4 40.16 29.89 14.92
CA ILE A 4 39.26 28.85 15.44
C ILE A 4 39.90 27.81 16.37
N SER A 5 40.56 28.24 17.44
CA SER A 5 40.92 27.36 18.56
C SER A 5 40.73 28.04 19.92
N SER A 6 39.53 28.55 20.18
CA SER A 6 39.11 28.93 21.54
C SER A 6 37.60 29.08 21.61
N LEU A 7 36.89 27.95 21.50
CA LEU A 7 35.55 27.84 22.08
C LEU A 7 35.74 27.54 23.58
N PRO A 8 35.04 28.25 24.49
CA PRO A 8 35.31 28.21 25.92
C PRO A 8 35.01 26.84 26.52
N VAL A 9 35.97 26.32 27.29
CA VAL A 9 35.97 25.02 27.99
C VAL A 9 35.03 25.00 29.22
N HIS A 10 34.04 25.90 29.28
CA HIS A 10 33.05 25.92 30.36
C HIS A 10 31.85 24.97 30.16
N LEU A 11 31.88 24.12 29.14
CA LEU A 11 30.86 23.07 28.92
C LEU A 11 31.30 21.67 29.39
N ASN A 12 32.47 21.53 30.03
CA ASN A 12 33.05 20.25 30.39
C ASN A 12 32.37 19.52 31.57
N ASN A 13 31.24 20.03 32.08
CA ASN A 13 30.40 19.36 33.07
C ASN A 13 28.95 19.13 32.61
N ILE A 14 28.64 19.33 31.33
CA ILE A 14 27.37 18.86 30.76
C ILE A 14 27.63 17.49 30.17
N SER A 15 27.13 16.43 30.83
CA SER A 15 27.29 15.06 30.39
C SER A 15 26.93 14.91 28.90
N PHE A 16 27.83 14.29 28.14
CA PHE A 16 27.72 14.10 26.68
C PHE A 16 26.52 13.23 26.24
N GLU A 17 25.73 12.70 27.18
CA GLU A 17 24.47 11.97 26.88
C GLU A 17 23.47 12.83 26.10
N GLY A 18 23.44 14.15 26.33
CA GLY A 18 22.49 15.06 25.67
C GLY A 18 22.75 15.26 24.16
N ASN A 19 24.03 15.29 23.76
CA ASN A 19 24.47 15.58 22.38
C ASN A 19 24.27 14.38 21.45
N TYR A 20 24.45 13.16 21.96
CA TYR A 20 24.25 11.94 21.20
C TYR A 20 22.79 11.77 20.76
N LEU A 21 21.85 12.13 21.65
CA LEU A 21 20.43 12.02 21.37
C LEU A 21 19.95 13.10 20.38
N LEU A 22 20.58 14.29 20.37
CA LEU A 22 20.31 15.32 19.36
C LEU A 22 20.85 14.92 17.99
N GLY A 23 22.09 14.42 17.94
CA GLY A 23 22.68 13.85 16.73
C GLY A 23 21.84 12.70 16.16
N ARG A 24 21.30 11.83 17.02
CA ARG A 24 20.37 10.76 16.62
C ARG A 24 19.05 11.29 16.06
N ILE A 25 18.44 12.32 16.66
CA ILE A 25 17.23 12.96 16.11
C ILE A 25 17.52 13.53 14.73
N VAL A 26 18.66 14.20 14.56
CA VAL A 26 19.07 14.78 13.27
C VAL A 26 19.32 13.69 12.22
N ILE A 27 20.03 12.62 12.57
CA ILE A 27 20.28 11.49 11.67
C ILE A 27 18.97 10.80 11.29
N ASN A 28 18.10 10.49 12.25
CA ASN A 28 16.79 9.91 11.97
C ASN A 28 15.94 10.85 11.12
N SER A 29 15.98 12.16 11.38
CA SER A 29 15.29 13.15 10.56
C SER A 29 15.84 13.12 9.14
N LEU A 30 17.15 13.19 8.93
CA LEU A 30 17.73 13.19 7.59
C LEU A 30 17.49 11.87 6.83
N VAL A 31 17.70 10.73 7.48
CA VAL A 31 17.58 9.40 6.85
C VAL A 31 16.13 9.06 6.53
N LEU A 32 15.15 9.50 7.33
CA LEU A 32 13.74 9.13 7.18
C LEU A 32 12.92 10.20 6.45
N LEU A 33 13.24 11.48 6.64
CA LEU A 33 12.52 12.59 6.03
C LEU A 33 12.95 12.79 4.58
N PHE A 34 14.21 12.53 4.22
CA PHE A 34 14.68 12.69 2.85
C PHE A 34 13.99 11.74 1.86
N PRO A 35 13.87 10.41 2.09
CA PRO A 35 13.14 9.52 1.20
C PRO A 35 11.64 9.83 1.15
N ALA A 36 11.03 10.18 2.29
CA ALA A 36 9.61 10.51 2.36
C ALA A 36 9.29 11.81 1.60
N VAL A 37 10.08 12.86 1.80
CA VAL A 37 9.96 14.13 1.07
C VAL A 37 10.31 13.95 -0.41
N TYR A 38 11.35 13.19 -0.75
CA TYR A 38 11.68 12.88 -2.14
C TYR A 38 10.54 12.13 -2.83
N ALA A 39 9.98 11.10 -2.20
CA ALA A 39 8.83 10.36 -2.72
C ALA A 39 7.62 11.27 -2.88
N CYS A 40 7.32 12.09 -1.86
CA CYS A 40 6.24 13.08 -1.88
C CYS A 40 6.41 14.06 -3.05
N LEU A 41 7.55 14.75 -3.16
CA LEU A 41 7.82 15.73 -4.22
C LEU A 41 7.78 15.10 -5.62
N LYS A 42 8.39 13.93 -5.80
CA LYS A 42 8.39 13.21 -7.08
C LYS A 42 6.98 12.78 -7.47
N TRP A 43 6.16 12.38 -6.50
CA TRP A 43 4.79 11.96 -6.75
C TRP A 43 3.85 13.14 -6.99
N ASN A 44 4.03 14.24 -6.26
CA ASN A 44 3.20 15.44 -6.40
C ASN A 44 3.41 16.11 -7.76
N ARG A 45 4.65 16.14 -8.27
CA ARG A 45 4.95 16.52 -9.66
C ARG A 45 4.25 15.64 -10.70
N SER A 46 3.95 14.40 -10.33
CA SER A 46 3.31 13.43 -11.22
C SER A 46 1.78 13.39 -11.10
N LEU A 47 1.19 14.01 -10.08
CA LEU A 47 -0.25 14.05 -9.84
C LEU A 47 -0.99 15.01 -10.78
N SER A 48 -0.28 15.84 -11.55
CA SER A 48 -0.84 16.69 -12.60
C SER A 48 -1.48 15.90 -13.75
N VAL A 49 -1.36 14.56 -13.77
CA VAL A 49 -2.04 13.68 -14.73
C VAL A 49 -3.28 13.08 -14.07
N ALA A 50 -4.46 13.64 -14.35
CA ALA A 50 -5.76 13.34 -13.72
C ALA A 50 -6.26 11.87 -13.80
N ARG A 51 -5.53 10.96 -14.46
CA ARG A 51 -5.94 9.56 -14.74
C ARG A 51 -5.13 8.51 -13.97
N LEU A 52 -4.71 8.78 -12.73
CA LEU A 52 -4.04 7.75 -11.91
C LEU A 52 -5.05 6.74 -11.32
N PRO A 53 -4.71 5.44 -11.30
CA PRO A 53 -5.53 4.42 -10.66
C PRO A 53 -5.81 4.72 -9.19
N LEU A 54 -6.95 4.27 -8.66
CA LEU A 54 -7.40 4.53 -7.29
C LEU A 54 -6.35 4.12 -6.23
N TYR A 55 -5.66 3.00 -6.44
CA TYR A 55 -4.62 2.50 -5.53
C TYR A 55 -3.38 3.41 -5.49
N THR A 56 -3.04 4.07 -6.60
CA THR A 56 -1.95 5.04 -6.68
C THR A 56 -2.27 6.28 -5.85
N LYS A 57 -3.53 6.74 -5.87
CA LYS A 57 -4.00 7.87 -5.05
C LYS A 57 -3.93 7.55 -3.56
N SER A 58 -4.35 6.35 -3.15
CA SER A 58 -4.24 5.90 -1.75
C SER A 58 -2.81 5.97 -1.26
N ILE A 59 -1.83 5.44 -2.02
CA ILE A 59 -0.42 5.50 -1.60
C ILE A 59 0.05 6.95 -1.48
N THR A 60 -0.33 7.85 -2.40
CA THR A 60 0.07 9.25 -2.27
C THR A 60 -0.49 9.92 -1.03
N TYR A 61 -1.79 9.77 -0.77
CA TYR A 61 -2.39 10.34 0.43
C TYR A 61 -1.73 9.77 1.68
N GLY A 62 -1.45 8.46 1.69
CA GLY A 62 -0.70 7.81 2.75
C GLY A 62 0.72 8.38 2.94
N THR A 63 1.48 8.57 1.86
CA THR A 63 2.83 9.17 1.89
C THR A 63 2.82 10.61 2.40
N ASN A 64 1.84 11.42 1.95
CA ASN A 64 1.69 12.81 2.37
C ASN A 64 1.33 12.89 3.85
N SER A 65 0.36 12.08 4.29
CA SER A 65 -0.01 11.96 5.70
C SER A 65 1.16 11.48 6.55
N PHE A 66 1.93 10.50 6.07
CA PHE A 66 3.13 10.00 6.75
C PHE A 66 4.19 11.08 6.91
N THR A 67 4.48 11.82 5.85
CA THR A 67 5.49 12.88 5.85
C THR A 67 5.08 14.00 6.81
N LEU A 68 3.81 14.42 6.75
CA LEU A 68 3.28 15.43 7.66
C LEU A 68 3.32 14.96 9.12
N TRP A 69 2.84 13.76 9.40
CA TRP A 69 2.92 13.16 10.72
C TRP A 69 4.37 13.10 11.22
N TYR A 70 5.31 12.63 10.40
CA TYR A 70 6.70 12.48 10.78
C TYR A 70 7.37 13.83 11.10
N ILE A 71 7.12 14.87 10.29
CA ILE A 71 7.59 16.24 10.58
C ILE A 71 7.04 16.72 11.92
N LEU A 72 5.74 16.56 12.15
CA LEU A 72 5.10 16.98 13.40
C LEU A 72 5.62 16.20 14.60
N HIS A 73 5.86 14.90 14.46
CA HIS A 73 6.43 14.03 15.48
C HIS A 73 7.86 14.44 15.85
N VAL A 74 8.70 14.74 14.87
CA VAL A 74 10.07 15.24 15.11
C VAL A 74 10.06 16.59 15.82
N ILE A 75 9.16 17.49 15.44
CA ILE A 75 8.98 18.78 16.12
C ILE A 75 8.54 18.55 17.57
N ASP A 76 7.55 17.69 17.81
CA ASP A 76 7.06 17.36 19.16
C ASP A 76 8.17 16.78 20.04
N LEU A 77 8.92 15.80 19.54
CA LEU A 77 10.06 15.22 20.25
C LEU A 77 11.11 16.29 20.60
N SER A 78 11.38 17.20 19.67
CA SER A 78 12.33 18.30 19.88
C SER A 78 11.84 19.28 20.96
N LEU A 79 10.55 19.64 20.93
CA LEU A 79 9.93 20.52 21.94
C LEU A 79 9.94 19.87 23.33
N ARG A 80 9.57 18.58 23.43
CA ARG A 80 9.59 17.84 24.71
C ARG A 80 11.00 17.74 25.28
N LYS A 81 11.99 17.44 24.42
CA LYS A 81 13.40 17.37 24.84
C LYS A 81 13.95 18.72 25.29
N ALA A 82 13.57 19.80 24.62
CA ALA A 82 13.96 21.15 24.99
C ALA A 82 13.25 21.65 26.28
N GLN A 83 12.31 20.88 26.83
CA GLN A 83 11.53 21.21 28.03
C GLN A 83 10.88 22.61 27.94
N ILE A 84 10.49 23.02 26.73
CA ILE A 84 9.89 24.32 26.50
C ILE A 84 8.51 24.32 27.15
N LYS A 85 8.22 25.34 27.96
CA LYS A 85 6.90 25.53 28.57
C LYS A 85 5.87 25.77 27.47
N THR A 86 4.98 24.82 27.26
CA THR A 86 3.89 24.89 26.28
C THR A 86 2.56 25.21 26.96
N THR A 87 1.64 25.82 26.22
CA THR A 87 0.28 26.10 26.70
C THR A 87 -0.48 24.80 26.91
N TYR A 88 -1.36 24.70 27.92
CA TYR A 88 -2.16 23.49 28.22
C TYR A 88 -2.93 22.90 27.02
N ARG A 89 -3.29 23.73 26.03
CA ARG A 89 -3.93 23.30 24.77
C ARG A 89 -3.06 22.36 23.92
N TYR A 90 -1.76 22.31 24.17
CA TYR A 90 -0.80 21.40 23.52
C TYR A 90 -1.14 19.91 23.75
N VAL A 91 -1.90 19.58 24.81
CA VAL A 91 -2.35 18.20 25.03
C VAL A 91 -3.26 17.72 23.89
N LEU A 92 -4.03 18.62 23.26
CA LEU A 92 -4.92 18.27 22.16
C LEU A 92 -4.19 18.09 20.82
N THR A 93 -3.02 18.71 20.64
CA THR A 93 -2.25 18.57 19.40
C THR A 93 -1.71 17.16 19.20
N ASP A 94 -1.42 16.43 20.29
CA ASP A 94 -1.08 15.00 20.23
C ASP A 94 -2.19 14.22 19.50
N SER A 95 -3.45 14.43 19.86
CA SER A 95 -4.59 13.75 19.21
C SER A 95 -4.68 14.04 17.70
N LEU A 96 -4.37 15.28 17.28
CA LEU A 96 -4.32 15.65 15.86
C LEU A 96 -3.19 14.95 15.12
N PHE A 97 -2.02 14.76 15.75
CA PHE A 97 -0.91 14.03 15.12
C PHE A 97 -1.29 12.57 14.85
N TYR A 98 -2.03 11.93 15.76
CA TYR A 98 -2.51 10.57 15.54
C TYR A 98 -3.48 10.45 14.35
N VAL A 99 -4.25 11.50 14.02
CA VAL A 99 -5.10 11.50 12.80
C VAL A 99 -4.23 11.28 11.56
N PHE A 100 -3.13 12.02 11.43
CA PHE A 100 -2.23 11.87 10.30
C PHE A 100 -1.51 10.52 10.31
N LYS A 101 -1.16 10.01 11.50
CA LYS A 101 -0.57 8.68 11.64
C LYS A 101 -1.51 7.59 11.13
N PHE A 102 -2.73 7.51 11.66
CA PHE A 102 -3.70 6.48 11.27
C PHE A 102 -4.12 6.61 9.81
N ALA A 103 -4.29 7.84 9.32
CA ALA A 103 -4.54 8.07 7.89
C ALA A 103 -3.39 7.50 7.05
N ALA A 104 -2.14 7.76 7.42
CA ALA A 104 -0.98 7.19 6.75
C ALA A 104 -1.01 5.66 6.75
N ASP A 105 -1.20 5.05 7.92
CA ASP A 105 -1.24 3.60 8.10
C ASP A 105 -2.30 2.94 7.22
N ILE A 106 -3.54 3.45 7.27
CA ILE A 106 -4.67 2.94 6.51
C ILE A 106 -4.44 3.13 5.00
N PHE A 107 -4.04 4.32 4.56
CA PHE A 107 -3.88 4.59 3.13
C PHE A 107 -2.71 3.83 2.50
N ILE A 108 -1.59 3.69 3.23
CA ILE A 108 -0.43 2.92 2.79
C ILE A 108 -0.81 1.44 2.66
N ILE A 109 -1.41 0.85 3.70
CA ILE A 109 -1.74 -0.58 3.69
C ILE A 109 -2.85 -0.88 2.67
N ALA A 110 -3.88 -0.04 2.57
CA ALA A 110 -4.94 -0.17 1.57
C ALA A 110 -4.39 -0.06 0.15
N GLY A 111 -3.47 0.88 -0.09
CA GLY A 111 -2.79 1.04 -1.37
C GLY A 111 -1.98 -0.20 -1.76
N ALA A 112 -1.14 -0.70 -0.85
CA ALA A 112 -0.33 -1.90 -1.06
C ALA A 112 -1.21 -3.14 -1.30
N TYR A 113 -2.24 -3.32 -0.48
CA TYR A 113 -3.23 -4.38 -0.63
C TYR A 113 -3.91 -4.36 -2.00
N ARG A 114 -4.39 -3.19 -2.45
CA ARG A 114 -5.05 -3.06 -3.76
C ARG A 114 -4.11 -3.35 -4.92
N ILE A 115 -2.83 -2.97 -4.82
CA ILE A 115 -1.82 -3.34 -5.82
C ILE A 115 -1.63 -4.86 -5.86
N ALA A 116 -1.44 -5.50 -4.71
CA ALA A 116 -1.24 -6.95 -4.64
C ALA A 116 -2.47 -7.73 -5.13
N SER A 117 -3.67 -7.30 -4.74
CA SER A 117 -4.93 -7.88 -5.19
C SER A 117 -5.13 -7.72 -6.71
N ALA A 118 -4.81 -6.55 -7.26
CA ALA A 118 -4.86 -6.31 -8.70
C ALA A 118 -3.89 -7.20 -9.47
N GLU A 119 -2.69 -7.46 -8.92
CA GLU A 119 -1.71 -8.33 -9.56
C GLU A 119 -2.16 -9.80 -9.56
N ILE A 120 -2.73 -10.29 -8.45
CA ILE A 120 -3.31 -11.64 -8.39
C ILE A 120 -4.52 -11.79 -9.33
N SER A 121 -5.37 -10.76 -9.40
CA SER A 121 -6.61 -10.81 -10.18
C SER A 121 -6.37 -11.04 -11.67
N LYS A 122 -5.17 -10.73 -12.18
CA LYS A 122 -4.79 -11.03 -13.57
C LYS A 122 -4.69 -12.54 -13.85
N ARG A 123 -4.53 -13.36 -12.81
CA ARG A 123 -4.20 -14.80 -12.92
C ARG A 123 -5.21 -15.72 -12.25
N ILE A 124 -5.94 -15.26 -11.24
CA ILE A 124 -6.91 -16.08 -10.50
C ILE A 124 -8.34 -15.59 -10.79
N LEU A 125 -9.20 -16.49 -11.29
CA LEU A 125 -10.59 -16.20 -11.66
C LEU A 125 -11.47 -15.75 -10.47
N LYS A 126 -11.23 -16.31 -9.27
CA LYS A 126 -11.99 -16.02 -8.04
C LYS A 126 -11.33 -14.95 -7.15
N SER A 127 -10.66 -13.96 -7.73
CA SER A 127 -9.97 -12.91 -6.97
C SER A 127 -10.91 -11.92 -6.26
N TRP A 128 -12.19 -11.88 -6.65
CA TRP A 128 -13.17 -10.96 -6.07
C TRP A 128 -13.41 -11.19 -4.57
N ILE A 129 -13.35 -12.45 -4.10
CA ILE A 129 -13.51 -12.78 -2.67
C ILE A 129 -12.37 -12.12 -1.87
N TRP A 130 -11.14 -12.29 -2.35
CA TRP A 130 -9.97 -11.68 -1.74
C TRP A 130 -10.11 -10.17 -1.67
N LYS A 131 -10.57 -9.55 -2.78
CA LYS A 131 -10.83 -8.11 -2.89
C LYS A 131 -11.85 -7.63 -1.85
N ALA A 132 -13.00 -8.30 -1.77
CA ALA A 132 -14.07 -7.97 -0.83
C ALA A 132 -13.61 -8.10 0.63
N THR A 133 -12.91 -9.19 0.97
CA THR A 133 -12.38 -9.42 2.32
C THR A 133 -11.43 -8.31 2.75
N GLY A 134 -10.49 -7.91 1.90
CA GLY A 134 -9.55 -6.85 2.29
C GLY A 134 -10.17 -5.46 2.32
N ASP A 135 -11.09 -5.12 1.40
CA ASP A 135 -11.85 -3.87 1.49
C ASP A 135 -12.67 -3.81 2.78
N PHE A 136 -13.28 -4.91 3.22
CA PHE A 136 -13.96 -5.01 4.52
C PHE A 136 -13.01 -4.79 5.70
N VAL A 137 -11.83 -5.41 5.71
CA VAL A 137 -10.83 -5.20 6.77
C VAL A 137 -10.34 -3.74 6.80
N ILE A 138 -10.19 -3.08 5.65
CA ILE A 138 -9.82 -1.66 5.56
C ILE A 138 -10.91 -0.77 6.18
N ILE A 139 -12.19 -1.09 5.97
CA ILE A 139 -13.31 -0.38 6.60
C ILE A 139 -13.26 -0.56 8.13
N LEU A 140 -13.03 -1.79 8.61
CA LEU A 140 -12.88 -2.05 10.05
C LEU A 140 -11.71 -1.28 10.66
N LEU A 141 -10.55 -1.26 9.98
CA LEU A 141 -9.39 -0.45 10.40
C LEU A 141 -9.73 1.04 10.48
N THR A 142 -10.50 1.55 9.52
CA THR A 142 -10.95 2.94 9.52
C THR A 142 -11.86 3.24 10.69
N MET A 143 -12.82 2.36 10.99
CA MET A 143 -13.70 2.51 12.15
C MET A 143 -12.90 2.49 13.47
N LEU A 144 -11.99 1.53 13.64
CA LEU A 144 -11.14 1.45 14.84
C LEU A 144 -10.24 2.67 15.02
N ALA A 145 -9.67 3.19 13.92
CA ALA A 145 -8.89 4.42 13.96
C ALA A 145 -9.74 5.61 14.40
N LEU A 146 -10.97 5.75 13.89
CA LEU A 146 -11.89 6.81 14.30
C LEU A 146 -12.26 6.69 15.78
N PHE A 147 -12.55 5.48 16.28
CA PHE A 147 -12.81 5.25 17.71
C PHE A 147 -11.58 5.55 18.57
N HIS A 148 -10.39 5.15 18.15
CA HIS A 148 -9.15 5.44 18.89
C HIS A 148 -8.85 6.95 18.93
N VAL A 149 -9.00 7.64 17.80
CA VAL A 149 -8.84 9.10 17.73
C VAL A 149 -9.88 9.80 18.61
N GLY A 150 -11.15 9.40 18.53
CA GLY A 150 -12.24 9.95 19.35
C GLY A 150 -12.00 9.76 20.85
N THR A 151 -11.56 8.57 21.27
CA THR A 151 -11.21 8.31 22.67
C THR A 151 -9.98 9.10 23.13
N ARG A 152 -9.00 9.37 22.25
CA ARG A 152 -7.88 10.29 22.57
C ARG A 152 -8.34 11.73 22.75
N PHE A 153 -9.21 12.23 21.87
CA PHE A 153 -9.79 13.56 22.04
C PHE A 153 -10.56 13.68 23.35
N ALA A 154 -11.42 12.71 23.64
CA ALA A 154 -12.17 12.67 24.89
C ALA A 154 -11.22 12.64 26.11
N HIS A 155 -10.14 11.86 26.05
CA HIS A 155 -9.14 11.81 27.12
C HIS A 155 -8.44 13.16 27.31
N GLY A 156 -8.06 13.84 26.23
CA GLY A 156 -7.47 15.18 26.30
C GLY A 156 -8.42 16.22 26.90
N ILE A 157 -9.71 16.14 26.57
CA ILE A 157 -10.74 17.03 27.14
C ILE A 157 -10.94 16.76 28.63
N LEU A 158 -11.06 15.49 29.05
CA LEU A 158 -11.22 15.13 30.46
C LEU A 158 -10.03 15.57 31.32
N TRP A 159 -8.81 15.46 30.78
CA TRP A 159 -7.61 15.97 31.45
C TRP A 159 -7.65 17.48 31.67
N ILE A 160 -8.14 18.25 30.70
CA ILE A 160 -8.29 19.71 30.82
C ILE A 160 -9.44 20.07 31.77
N GLY A 161 -10.50 19.27 31.78
CA GLY A 161 -11.70 19.48 32.59
C GLY A 161 -11.60 19.06 34.06
N VAL A 162 -10.43 18.57 34.52
CA VAL A 162 -10.22 18.08 35.90
C VAL A 162 -11.25 17.01 36.29
N ALA A 163 -11.50 16.06 35.39
CA ALA A 163 -12.42 14.95 35.64
C ALA A 163 -11.86 13.96 36.68
N ASP A 164 -12.73 13.12 37.23
CA ASP A 164 -12.35 12.08 38.19
C ASP A 164 -11.33 11.09 37.58
N ILE A 165 -10.36 10.71 38.41
CA ILE A 165 -9.27 9.81 38.01
C ILE A 165 -9.80 8.45 37.51
N ILE A 166 -10.92 8.00 38.07
CA ILE A 166 -11.58 6.73 37.70
C ILE A 166 -12.06 6.78 36.25
N ASP A 167 -12.71 7.86 35.83
CA ASP A 167 -13.19 8.03 34.46
C ASP A 167 -12.03 8.12 33.46
N ILE A 168 -10.96 8.84 33.84
CA ILE A 168 -9.74 8.95 33.05
C ILE A 168 -9.11 7.57 32.82
N GLN A 169 -9.09 6.71 33.85
CA GLN A 169 -8.53 5.35 33.76
C GLN A 169 -9.41 4.43 32.90
N HIS A 170 -10.73 4.44 33.07
CA HIS A 170 -11.63 3.64 32.24
C HIS A 170 -11.53 3.99 30.76
N LEU A 171 -11.45 5.29 30.45
CA LEU A 171 -11.30 5.73 29.07
C LEU A 171 -9.92 5.35 28.49
N ALA A 172 -8.86 5.46 29.29
CA ALA A 172 -7.51 5.05 28.89
C ALA A 172 -7.45 3.54 28.58
N GLN A 173 -8.13 2.70 29.36
CA GLN A 173 -8.20 1.26 29.10
C GLN A 173 -8.90 0.97 27.76
N ARG A 174 -10.08 1.55 27.51
CA ARG A 174 -10.80 1.36 26.23
C ARG A 174 -9.98 1.81 25.02
N ARG A 175 -9.30 2.96 25.15
CA ARG A 175 -8.38 3.45 24.11
C ARG A 175 -7.30 2.42 23.77
N ASN A 176 -6.70 1.82 24.78
CA ASN A 176 -5.65 0.81 24.62
C ASN A 176 -6.17 -0.47 23.94
N GLU A 177 -7.38 -0.91 24.28
CA GLU A 177 -8.04 -2.06 23.64
C GLU A 177 -8.26 -1.80 22.13
N PHE A 178 -8.74 -0.61 21.76
CA PHE A 178 -8.87 -0.22 20.35
C PHE A 178 -7.53 -0.13 19.63
N GLU A 179 -6.48 0.36 20.29
CA GLU A 179 -5.13 0.41 19.72
C GLU A 179 -4.59 -0.98 19.41
N ILE A 180 -4.72 -1.92 20.34
CA ILE A 180 -4.30 -3.31 20.16
C ILE A 180 -5.08 -3.95 19.00
N ALA A 181 -6.41 -3.80 18.98
CA ALA A 181 -7.25 -4.35 17.91
C ALA A 181 -6.85 -3.80 16.54
N PHE A 182 -6.59 -2.49 16.44
CA PHE A 182 -6.11 -1.84 15.23
C PHE A 182 -4.77 -2.44 14.77
N MET A 183 -3.80 -2.57 15.67
CA MET A 183 -2.47 -3.11 15.35
C MET A 183 -2.54 -4.58 14.91
N VAL A 184 -3.40 -5.39 15.54
CA VAL A 184 -3.61 -6.80 15.16
C VAL A 184 -4.19 -6.89 13.75
N LEU A 185 -5.24 -6.13 13.44
CA LEU A 185 -5.85 -6.14 12.10
C LEU A 185 -4.88 -5.59 11.04
N GLN A 186 -4.11 -4.56 11.36
CA GLN A 186 -3.08 -4.01 10.47
C GLN A 186 -2.01 -5.07 10.16
N PHE A 187 -1.54 -5.77 11.17
CA PHE A 187 -0.58 -6.87 11.01
C PHE A 187 -1.15 -8.01 10.13
N LEU A 188 -2.39 -8.45 10.41
CA LEU A 188 -3.04 -9.50 9.62
C LEU A 188 -3.24 -9.10 8.16
N LEU A 189 -3.61 -7.84 7.89
CA LEU A 189 -3.75 -7.33 6.53
C LEU A 189 -2.39 -7.21 5.84
N ALA A 190 -1.33 -6.83 6.54
CA ALA A 190 0.03 -6.77 6.00
C ALA A 190 0.54 -8.17 5.66
N LEU A 191 0.29 -9.14 6.53
CA LEU A 191 0.61 -10.56 6.32
C LEU A 191 -0.14 -11.12 5.11
N GLY A 192 -1.45 -10.87 5.02
CA GLY A 192 -2.25 -11.26 3.86
C GLY A 192 -1.76 -10.61 2.56
N THR A 193 -1.35 -9.34 2.62
CA THR A 193 -0.80 -8.64 1.45
C THR A 193 0.54 -9.23 0.99
N LEU A 194 1.42 -9.59 1.93
CA LEU A 194 2.68 -10.27 1.61
C LEU A 194 2.42 -11.67 1.02
N ALA A 195 1.51 -12.44 1.63
CA ALA A 195 1.12 -13.76 1.13
C ALA A 195 0.60 -13.65 -0.31
N MET A 196 -0.23 -12.65 -0.60
CA MET A 196 -0.71 -12.37 -1.95
C MET A 196 0.44 -12.05 -2.93
N SER A 197 1.34 -11.12 -2.57
CA SER A 197 2.46 -10.80 -3.45
C SER A 197 3.38 -12.00 -3.72
N THR A 198 3.57 -12.86 -2.72
CA THR A 198 4.39 -14.07 -2.82
C THR A 198 3.71 -15.11 -3.70
N LEU A 199 2.39 -15.30 -3.53
CA LEU A 199 1.59 -16.18 -4.38
C LEU A 199 1.62 -15.72 -5.84
N SER A 200 1.52 -14.42 -6.10
CA SER A 200 1.66 -13.87 -7.44
C SER A 200 3.02 -14.23 -8.06
N LEU A 201 4.11 -14.05 -7.32
CA LEU A 201 5.46 -14.42 -7.76
C LEU A 201 5.58 -15.93 -8.06
N TRP A 202 4.98 -16.77 -7.22
CA TRP A 202 4.94 -18.22 -7.43
C TRP A 202 4.15 -18.60 -8.69
N LEU A 203 3.00 -17.95 -8.93
CA LEU A 203 2.21 -18.15 -10.15
C LEU A 203 2.93 -17.71 -11.42
N TRP A 204 3.70 -16.60 -11.36
CA TRP A 204 4.59 -16.20 -12.45
C TRP A 204 5.61 -17.28 -12.76
N LYS A 205 6.23 -17.86 -11.72
CA LYS A 205 7.19 -18.96 -11.87
C LYS A 205 6.56 -20.22 -12.47
N ALA A 206 5.35 -20.55 -12.05
CA ALA A 206 4.65 -21.76 -12.49
C ALA A 206 4.18 -21.68 -13.94
N ILE A 207 3.70 -20.51 -14.39
CA ILE A 207 3.10 -20.33 -15.72
C ILE A 207 4.15 -19.92 -16.75
N ASP A 208 4.99 -18.94 -16.44
CA ASP A 208 5.89 -18.29 -17.40
C ASP A 208 7.36 -18.75 -17.20
N GLY A 209 7.59 -19.76 -16.35
CA GLY A 209 8.91 -20.27 -15.99
C GLY A 209 9.74 -19.25 -15.20
N TRP A 210 11.06 -19.28 -15.34
CA TRP A 210 11.98 -18.42 -14.56
C TRP A 210 12.00 -16.94 -14.99
N ARG A 211 11.15 -16.52 -15.93
CA ARG A 211 11.03 -15.13 -16.38
C ARG A 211 10.09 -14.33 -15.48
N ILE A 212 10.50 -14.13 -14.23
CA ILE A 212 9.71 -13.35 -13.26
C ILE A 212 9.92 -11.84 -13.53
N PRO A 213 8.85 -11.05 -13.71
CA PRO A 213 8.98 -9.60 -13.89
C PRO A 213 9.56 -8.93 -12.65
N LYS A 214 10.39 -7.90 -12.85
CA LYS A 214 11.05 -7.17 -11.76
C LYS A 214 10.02 -6.54 -10.81
N GLU A 215 8.85 -6.18 -11.32
CA GLU A 215 7.75 -5.61 -10.55
C GLU A 215 7.23 -6.55 -9.47
N SER A 216 7.18 -7.86 -9.73
CA SER A 216 6.72 -8.84 -8.74
C SER A 216 7.69 -8.92 -7.55
N TRP A 217 8.99 -8.86 -7.81
CA TRP A 217 10.01 -8.81 -6.75
C TRP A 217 9.93 -7.51 -5.93
N LEU A 218 9.78 -6.36 -6.61
CA LEU A 218 9.61 -5.07 -5.93
C LEU A 218 8.37 -5.08 -5.02
N LEU A 219 7.28 -5.68 -5.47
CA LEU A 219 6.07 -5.78 -4.66
C LEU A 219 6.29 -6.63 -3.40
N VAL A 220 6.96 -7.78 -3.50
CA VAL A 220 7.29 -8.63 -2.35
C VAL A 220 8.20 -7.92 -1.35
N VAL A 221 9.20 -7.18 -1.83
CA VAL A 221 10.08 -6.39 -0.95
C VAL A 221 9.30 -5.28 -0.25
N ALA A 222 8.41 -4.58 -0.98
CA ALA A 222 7.56 -3.55 -0.41
C ALA A 222 6.62 -4.12 0.66
N THR A 223 5.89 -5.18 0.38
CA THR A 223 4.94 -5.79 1.33
C THR A 223 5.67 -6.46 2.51
N GLY A 224 6.87 -7.01 2.29
CA GLY A 224 7.72 -7.53 3.35
C GLY A 224 8.17 -6.43 4.32
N SER A 225 8.56 -5.26 3.81
CA SER A 225 8.88 -4.11 4.65
C SER A 225 7.67 -3.62 5.46
N LEU A 226 6.47 -3.60 4.88
CA LEU A 226 5.23 -3.29 5.60
C LEU A 226 4.91 -4.30 6.70
N LEU A 227 5.15 -5.59 6.46
CA LEU A 227 4.94 -6.62 7.47
C LEU A 227 5.86 -6.39 8.67
N ILE A 228 7.17 -6.20 8.43
CA ILE A 228 8.15 -5.94 9.50
C ILE A 228 7.77 -4.67 10.29
N ARG A 229 7.35 -3.61 9.59
CA ARG A 229 6.83 -2.38 10.19
C ARG A 229 5.61 -2.65 11.08
N SER A 230 4.61 -3.39 10.59
CA SER A 230 3.39 -3.69 11.37
C SER A 230 3.66 -4.61 12.56
N MET A 231 4.59 -5.57 12.41
CA MET A 231 5.00 -6.47 13.47
C MET A 231 5.72 -5.73 14.59
N SER A 232 6.61 -4.79 14.27
CA SER A 232 7.31 -4.01 15.29
C SER A 232 6.35 -3.13 16.10
N GLU A 233 5.36 -2.51 15.45
CA GLU A 233 4.31 -1.78 16.16
C GLU A 233 3.48 -2.70 17.05
N LEU A 234 3.01 -3.83 16.53
CA LEU A 234 2.22 -4.79 17.31
C LEU A 234 2.97 -5.28 18.55
N VAL A 235 4.24 -5.66 18.40
CA VAL A 235 5.07 -6.13 19.52
C VAL A 235 5.22 -5.04 20.58
N VAL A 236 5.43 -3.79 20.18
CA VAL A 236 5.62 -2.69 21.13
C VAL A 236 4.30 -2.33 21.82
N VAL A 237 3.20 -2.23 21.08
CA VAL A 237 1.88 -1.95 21.66
C VAL A 237 1.45 -3.08 22.61
N ALA A 238 1.68 -4.35 22.24
CA ALA A 238 1.42 -5.49 23.12
C ALA A 238 2.27 -5.40 24.39
N ARG A 239 3.59 -5.20 24.26
CA ARG A 239 4.49 -5.08 25.42
C ARG A 239 4.10 -3.93 26.36
N HIS A 240 3.72 -2.77 25.80
CA HIS A 240 3.30 -1.61 26.58
C HIS A 240 2.02 -1.88 27.37
N ASN A 241 1.04 -2.53 26.74
CA ASN A 241 -0.26 -2.77 27.36
C ASN A 241 -0.25 -3.91 28.38
N TYR A 242 0.51 -4.99 28.15
CA TYR A 242 0.60 -6.11 29.07
C TYR A 242 1.57 -5.89 30.25
N ARG A 243 2.15 -4.69 30.38
CA ARG A 243 3.13 -4.34 31.44
C ARG A 243 4.30 -5.32 31.57
N LEU A 244 4.64 -6.02 30.47
CA LEU A 244 5.64 -7.08 30.48
C LEU A 244 7.07 -6.55 30.65
N MET A 245 7.30 -5.25 30.50
CA MET A 245 8.59 -4.60 30.75
C MET A 245 8.39 -3.18 31.31
N PRO A 246 9.32 -2.70 32.17
CA PRO A 246 9.34 -1.30 32.57
C PRO A 246 9.45 -0.38 31.34
N LYS A 247 8.80 0.80 31.40
CA LYS A 247 8.86 1.81 30.33
C LYS A 247 10.28 2.31 30.16
N ASN A 248 11.05 1.64 29.30
CA ASN A 248 12.40 2.06 28.96
C ASN A 248 12.33 3.00 27.74
N PRO A 249 12.76 4.27 27.83
CA PRO A 249 12.77 5.22 26.70
C PRO A 249 13.49 4.67 25.45
N ASP A 250 14.48 3.78 25.63
CA ASP A 250 15.17 3.12 24.51
C ASP A 250 14.24 2.27 23.64
N THR A 251 13.16 1.72 24.22
CA THR A 251 12.19 0.89 23.49
C THR A 251 11.32 1.71 22.55
N GLU A 252 10.89 2.90 22.99
CA GLU A 252 10.10 3.82 22.16
C GLU A 252 10.95 4.38 21.01
N PHE A 253 12.22 4.68 21.27
CA PHE A 253 13.13 5.10 20.21
C PHE A 253 13.40 4.00 19.18
N ALA A 254 13.68 2.77 19.64
CA ALA A 254 13.88 1.62 18.75
C ALA A 254 12.64 1.38 17.88
N ARG A 255 11.43 1.52 18.46
CA ARG A 255 10.17 1.46 17.72
C ARG A 255 10.12 2.49 16.61
N ASP A 256 10.34 3.77 16.92
CA ASP A 256 10.26 4.87 15.95
C ASP A 256 11.29 4.73 14.84
N PHE A 257 12.50 4.25 15.17
CA PHE A 257 13.54 3.96 14.19
C PHE A 257 13.12 2.84 13.23
N VAL A 258 12.67 1.69 13.75
CA VAL A 258 12.22 0.57 12.92
C VAL A 258 11.01 0.98 12.08
N TYR A 259 10.05 1.67 12.68
CA TYR A 259 8.88 2.19 11.99
C TYR A 259 9.26 3.08 10.82
N GLY A 260 10.12 4.08 11.07
CA GLY A 260 10.59 5.00 10.04
C GLY A 260 11.38 4.31 8.94
N LEU A 261 12.34 3.45 9.30
CA LEU A 261 13.22 2.77 8.35
C LEU A 261 12.43 1.90 7.37
N PHE A 262 11.56 1.03 7.88
CA PHE A 262 10.77 0.14 7.02
C PHE A 262 9.67 0.88 6.26
N SER A 263 9.12 1.98 6.80
CA SER A 263 8.26 2.87 6.03
C SER A 263 9.01 3.52 4.86
N SER A 264 10.25 3.94 5.08
CA SER A 264 11.07 4.57 4.05
C SER A 264 11.45 3.58 2.95
N ILE A 265 11.84 2.36 3.33
CA ILE A 265 12.09 1.26 2.38
C ILE A 265 10.83 1.00 1.55
N PHE A 266 9.66 0.85 2.20
CA PHE A 266 8.39 0.67 1.51
C PHE A 266 8.15 1.79 0.49
N LEU A 267 8.25 3.05 0.92
CA LEU A 267 7.97 4.23 0.09
C LEU A 267 8.91 4.32 -1.11
N VAL A 268 10.21 4.03 -0.93
CA VAL A 268 11.18 4.01 -2.03
C VAL A 268 10.83 2.90 -3.02
N VAL A 269 10.62 1.67 -2.53
CA VAL A 269 10.36 0.50 -3.38
C VAL A 269 9.04 0.66 -4.14
N ILE A 270 7.97 1.13 -3.48
CA ILE A 270 6.67 1.32 -4.14
C ILE A 270 6.70 2.48 -5.14
N THR A 271 7.55 3.49 -4.92
CA THR A 271 7.78 4.60 -5.87
C THR A 271 8.54 4.12 -7.10
N VAL A 272 9.53 3.25 -6.93
CA VAL A 272 10.22 2.59 -8.05
C VAL A 272 9.27 1.67 -8.82
N PHE A 273 8.46 0.88 -8.10
CA PHE A 273 7.41 0.04 -8.70
C PHE A 273 6.43 0.88 -9.53
N ALA A 274 5.92 1.99 -8.97
CA ALA A 274 4.99 2.87 -9.67
C ALA A 274 5.62 3.51 -10.92
N GLN A 275 6.90 3.89 -10.86
CA GLN A 275 7.64 4.38 -12.04
C GLN A 275 7.77 3.30 -13.10
N TYR A 276 8.12 2.07 -12.70
CA TYR A 276 8.25 0.96 -13.64
C TYR A 276 6.92 0.63 -14.33
N MET A 277 5.82 0.63 -13.58
CA MET A 277 4.48 0.42 -14.13
C MET A 277 4.04 1.53 -15.07
N ARG A 278 4.61 2.73 -14.96
CA ARG A 278 4.37 3.87 -15.86
C ARG A 278 5.24 3.86 -17.10
N THR A 279 6.50 3.40 -16.99
CA THR A 279 7.42 3.33 -18.13
C THR A 279 7.10 2.17 -19.06
N LYS A 280 6.41 1.12 -18.59
CA LYS A 280 5.69 0.20 -19.46
C LYS A 280 4.71 1.02 -20.30
N SER A 281 4.97 1.08 -21.61
CA SER A 281 4.31 2.06 -22.49
C SER A 281 2.78 1.96 -22.35
N PRO A 282 2.04 3.07 -22.43
CA PRO A 282 0.57 3.03 -22.44
C PRO A 282 0.05 2.00 -23.46
N LYS A 283 0.79 1.83 -24.57
CA LYS A 283 0.56 0.83 -25.60
C LYS A 283 0.71 -0.60 -25.09
N GLN A 284 1.76 -0.94 -24.33
CA GLN A 284 1.92 -2.27 -23.73
C GLN A 284 0.80 -2.60 -22.73
N ASN A 285 0.39 -1.63 -21.91
CA ASN A 285 -0.74 -1.83 -20.99
C ASN A 285 -2.07 -2.03 -21.74
N LEU A 286 -2.29 -1.32 -22.86
CA LEU A 286 -3.45 -1.52 -23.72
C LEU A 286 -3.45 -2.90 -24.38
N VAL A 287 -2.30 -3.34 -24.89
CA VAL A 287 -2.14 -4.67 -25.50
C VAL A 287 -2.40 -5.78 -24.49
N GLU A 288 -1.85 -5.69 -23.28
CA GLU A 288 -2.08 -6.72 -22.26
C GLU A 288 -3.55 -6.75 -21.80
N ARG A 289 -4.21 -5.59 -21.67
CA ARG A 289 -5.65 -5.53 -21.41
C ARG A 289 -6.48 -6.15 -22.55
N MET A 290 -6.15 -5.81 -23.78
CA MET A 290 -6.78 -6.37 -24.98
C MET A 290 -6.66 -7.91 -25.03
N LYS A 291 -5.48 -8.45 -24.70
CA LYS A 291 -5.29 -9.91 -24.59
C LYS A 291 -6.13 -10.51 -23.47
N GLN A 292 -6.22 -9.83 -22.32
CA GLN A 292 -7.02 -10.27 -21.19
C GLN A 292 -8.52 -10.27 -21.50
N ASP A 293 -9.05 -9.21 -22.11
CA ASP A 293 -10.45 -9.10 -22.55
C ASP A 293 -10.78 -10.22 -23.54
N CYS A 294 -9.89 -10.46 -24.52
CA CYS A 294 -10.00 -11.56 -25.47
C CYS A 294 -10.05 -12.92 -24.76
N ARG A 295 -9.11 -13.19 -23.86
CA ARG A 295 -9.07 -14.44 -23.10
C ARG A 295 -10.32 -14.65 -22.24
N GLN A 296 -10.78 -13.61 -21.54
CA GLN A 296 -12.00 -13.68 -20.72
C GLN A 296 -13.23 -13.97 -21.58
N TYR A 297 -13.34 -13.34 -22.76
CA TYR A 297 -14.41 -13.62 -23.70
C TYR A 297 -14.39 -15.08 -24.17
N VAL A 298 -13.23 -15.59 -24.61
CA VAL A 298 -13.10 -16.98 -25.06
C VAL A 298 -13.52 -17.95 -23.96
N LEU A 299 -13.02 -17.75 -22.74
CA LEU A 299 -13.35 -18.61 -21.60
C LEU A 299 -14.84 -18.54 -21.25
N ALA A 300 -15.42 -17.34 -21.17
CA ALA A 300 -16.83 -17.17 -20.87
C ALA A 300 -17.73 -17.82 -21.94
N ARG A 301 -17.34 -17.74 -23.22
CA ARG A 301 -18.10 -18.32 -24.33
C ARG A 301 -18.00 -19.85 -24.36
N LEU A 302 -16.83 -20.40 -24.07
CA LEU A 302 -16.64 -21.84 -23.93
C LEU A 302 -17.45 -22.39 -22.74
N ASP A 303 -17.46 -21.68 -21.61
CA ASP A 303 -18.23 -22.04 -20.41
C ASP A 303 -19.74 -22.01 -20.68
N ASP A 304 -20.26 -20.95 -21.31
CA ASP A 304 -21.66 -20.84 -21.74
C ASP A 304 -22.08 -21.95 -22.70
N SER A 305 -21.18 -22.39 -23.59
CA SER A 305 -21.43 -23.50 -24.52
C SER A 305 -21.30 -24.89 -23.89
N SER A 306 -20.67 -24.99 -22.71
CA SER A 306 -20.46 -26.25 -22.01
C SER A 306 -21.52 -26.50 -20.93
N ASP A 307 -22.40 -25.53 -20.64
CA ASP A 307 -23.48 -25.70 -19.66
C ASP A 307 -24.59 -26.62 -20.23
N PRO A 308 -24.77 -27.84 -19.68
CA PRO A 308 -25.77 -28.79 -20.17
C PRO A 308 -27.21 -28.28 -20.04
N ARG A 309 -27.46 -27.24 -19.23
CA ARG A 309 -28.78 -26.62 -19.09
C ARG A 309 -29.22 -25.80 -20.29
N THR A 310 -28.26 -25.32 -21.10
CA THR A 310 -28.56 -24.49 -22.26
C THR A 310 -28.98 -25.30 -23.48
N GLY A 311 -28.79 -26.63 -23.46
CA GLY A 311 -29.08 -27.53 -24.57
C GLY A 311 -28.25 -27.24 -25.84
N ARG A 312 -27.23 -26.39 -25.73
CA ARG A 312 -26.35 -26.03 -26.85
C ARG A 312 -25.22 -27.05 -26.97
N SER A 313 -24.94 -27.46 -28.20
CA SER A 313 -23.77 -28.27 -28.52
C SER A 313 -22.48 -27.48 -28.25
N ALA A 314 -21.50 -28.15 -27.66
CA ALA A 314 -20.21 -27.56 -27.30
C ALA A 314 -19.56 -26.87 -28.52
N ILE A 315 -19.22 -25.59 -28.38
CA ILE A 315 -18.71 -24.78 -29.49
C ILE A 315 -17.20 -25.02 -29.62
N ALA A 316 -16.71 -25.27 -30.84
CA ALA A 316 -15.28 -25.41 -31.08
C ALA A 316 -14.53 -24.09 -30.83
N VAL A 317 -13.32 -24.16 -30.27
CA VAL A 317 -12.48 -22.98 -29.99
C VAL A 317 -12.27 -22.13 -31.25
N LEU A 318 -12.13 -22.77 -32.42
CA LEU A 318 -12.01 -22.10 -33.72
C LEU A 318 -13.18 -21.17 -34.02
N THR A 319 -14.42 -21.61 -33.78
CA THR A 319 -15.61 -20.80 -34.04
C THR A 319 -15.64 -19.55 -33.18
N VAL A 320 -15.26 -19.66 -31.90
CA VAL A 320 -15.16 -18.51 -30.98
C VAL A 320 -14.06 -17.53 -31.42
N LEU A 321 -12.92 -18.04 -31.90
CA LEU A 321 -11.84 -17.21 -32.42
C LEU A 321 -12.20 -16.51 -33.74
N ASP A 322 -12.99 -17.16 -34.61
CA ASP A 322 -13.48 -16.57 -35.85
C ASP A 322 -14.50 -15.46 -35.58
N GLU A 323 -15.40 -15.63 -34.59
CA GLU A 323 -16.29 -14.57 -34.12
C GLU A 323 -15.50 -13.34 -33.65
N LEU A 324 -14.46 -13.55 -32.84
CA LEU A 324 -13.57 -12.49 -32.37
C LEU A 324 -12.82 -11.78 -33.50
N ARG A 325 -12.47 -12.51 -34.55
CA ARG A 325 -11.81 -11.93 -35.74
C ARG A 325 -12.74 -11.03 -36.53
N GLN A 326 -14.02 -11.37 -36.62
CA GLN A 326 -15.04 -10.61 -37.36
C GLN A 326 -15.47 -9.36 -36.62
N ASP A 327 -15.68 -9.43 -35.30
CA ASP A 327 -16.15 -8.31 -34.48
C ASP A 327 -15.18 -7.98 -33.34
N TRP A 328 -13.94 -7.66 -33.69
CA TRP A 328 -12.93 -7.35 -32.66
C TRP A 328 -13.22 -6.04 -31.91
N ARG A 329 -13.84 -5.05 -32.56
CA ARG A 329 -14.15 -3.75 -31.95
C ARG A 329 -15.34 -3.84 -30.99
N GLY A 330 -16.40 -4.59 -31.34
CA GLY A 330 -17.60 -4.71 -30.51
C GLY A 330 -17.38 -5.44 -29.19
N ARG A 331 -16.24 -6.13 -29.02
CA ARG A 331 -15.92 -6.97 -27.86
C ARG A 331 -14.86 -6.40 -26.94
N MET A 332 -14.27 -5.26 -27.29
CA MET A 332 -13.27 -4.60 -26.45
C MET A 332 -13.92 -3.73 -25.38
N SER A 333 -13.27 -3.60 -24.22
CA SER A 333 -13.69 -2.66 -23.19
C SER A 333 -13.71 -1.21 -23.71
N THR A 334 -14.61 -0.40 -23.17
CA THR A 334 -14.78 1.02 -23.51
C THR A 334 -13.48 1.82 -23.39
N ASP A 335 -12.63 1.46 -22.42
CA ASP A 335 -11.31 2.07 -22.22
C ASP A 335 -10.37 1.86 -23.42
N ILE A 336 -10.37 0.66 -24.02
CA ILE A 336 -9.55 0.34 -25.19
C ILE A 336 -10.11 1.07 -26.41
N MET A 337 -11.43 1.13 -26.55
CA MET A 337 -12.11 1.87 -27.61
C MET A 337 -11.80 3.38 -27.57
N GLU A 338 -11.83 4.00 -26.37
CA GLU A 338 -11.45 5.40 -26.19
C GLU A 338 -9.97 5.63 -26.56
N ALA A 339 -9.08 4.71 -26.17
CA ALA A 339 -7.66 4.79 -26.48
C ALA A 339 -7.38 4.64 -27.99
N MET A 340 -8.13 3.77 -28.69
CA MET A 340 -8.01 3.60 -30.14
C MET A 340 -8.52 4.81 -30.91
N GLY A 341 -9.58 5.48 -30.42
CA GLY A 341 -10.10 6.70 -31.03
C GLY A 341 -9.14 7.90 -30.97
N SER A 342 -8.09 7.84 -30.14
CA SER A 342 -7.17 8.97 -29.94
C SER A 342 -6.11 9.12 -31.04
N THR A 343 -5.73 8.06 -31.76
CA THR A 343 -4.74 8.14 -32.85
C THR A 343 -4.83 6.94 -33.81
N PRO A 344 -4.95 7.15 -35.14
CA PRO A 344 -5.05 6.05 -36.13
C PRO A 344 -3.89 5.04 -36.10
N GLN A 345 -2.68 5.52 -35.80
CA GLN A 345 -1.49 4.66 -35.68
C GLN A 345 -1.55 3.71 -34.48
N VAL A 346 -2.17 4.15 -33.37
CA VAL A 346 -2.34 3.32 -32.16
C VAL A 346 -3.34 2.21 -32.44
N GLU A 347 -4.41 2.53 -33.15
CA GLU A 347 -5.39 1.54 -33.57
C GLU A 347 -4.81 0.49 -34.51
N GLN A 348 -4.07 0.90 -35.54
CA GLN A 348 -3.50 -0.04 -36.52
C GLN A 348 -2.51 -1.01 -35.85
N GLU A 349 -1.70 -0.52 -34.92
CA GLU A 349 -0.76 -1.35 -34.17
C GLU A 349 -1.47 -2.28 -33.17
N LEU A 350 -2.49 -1.80 -32.45
CA LEU A 350 -3.31 -2.64 -31.56
C LEU A 350 -4.02 -3.73 -32.34
N ARG A 351 -4.60 -3.40 -33.50
CA ARG A 351 -5.24 -4.37 -34.39
C ARG A 351 -4.25 -5.42 -34.87
N ARG A 352 -3.03 -5.02 -35.24
CA ARG A 352 -1.97 -5.95 -35.63
C ARG A 352 -1.65 -6.93 -34.50
N GLN A 353 -1.36 -6.40 -33.31
CA GLN A 353 -1.04 -7.23 -32.13
C GLN A 353 -2.23 -8.10 -31.67
N TYR A 354 -3.46 -7.63 -31.86
CA TYR A 354 -4.68 -8.40 -31.62
C TYR A 354 -4.75 -9.60 -32.54
N MET A 355 -4.57 -9.39 -33.84
CA MET A 355 -4.61 -10.45 -34.84
C MET A 355 -3.47 -11.45 -34.63
N ASP A 356 -2.27 -10.98 -34.30
CA ASP A 356 -1.14 -11.84 -33.93
C ASP A 356 -1.46 -12.70 -32.69
N TYR A 357 -2.16 -12.14 -31.71
CA TYR A 357 -2.58 -12.87 -30.52
C TYR A 357 -3.67 -13.91 -30.81
N ILE A 358 -4.67 -13.58 -31.64
CA ILE A 358 -5.68 -14.56 -32.10
C ILE A 358 -5.00 -15.70 -32.86
N ALA A 359 -4.10 -15.37 -33.80
CA ALA A 359 -3.38 -16.39 -34.57
C ALA A 359 -2.57 -17.31 -33.65
N LYS A 360 -1.94 -16.75 -32.61
CA LYS A 360 -1.27 -17.54 -31.57
C LYS A 360 -2.25 -18.46 -30.85
N LEU A 361 -3.39 -17.96 -30.37
CA LEU A 361 -4.41 -18.78 -29.72
C LEU A 361 -4.95 -19.89 -30.64
N GLN A 362 -5.15 -19.58 -31.92
CA GLN A 362 -5.57 -20.56 -32.92
C GLN A 362 -4.52 -21.66 -33.11
N SER A 363 -3.24 -21.30 -33.17
CA SER A 363 -2.16 -22.27 -33.30
C SER A 363 -1.99 -23.16 -32.07
N GLU A 364 -2.19 -22.62 -30.87
CA GLU A 364 -2.02 -23.35 -29.60
C GLU A 364 -3.25 -24.17 -29.21
N TYR A 365 -4.46 -23.67 -29.47
CA TYR A 365 -5.71 -24.22 -28.91
C TYR A 365 -6.76 -24.54 -29.98
N GLY A 366 -6.52 -24.25 -31.26
CA GLY A 366 -7.54 -24.40 -32.31
C GLY A 366 -7.99 -25.84 -32.55
N GLN A 367 -7.18 -26.84 -32.15
CA GLN A 367 -7.53 -28.26 -32.25
C GLN A 367 -8.34 -28.78 -31.06
N LEU A 368 -8.50 -27.98 -30.00
CA LEU A 368 -9.23 -28.41 -28.81
C LEU A 368 -10.74 -28.34 -29.04
N VAL A 369 -11.40 -29.47 -28.84
CA VAL A 369 -12.86 -29.58 -28.77
C VAL A 369 -13.24 -29.70 -27.29
N PRO A 370 -14.08 -28.81 -26.74
CA PRO A 370 -14.53 -28.93 -25.36
C PRO A 370 -15.27 -30.25 -25.14
N VAL A 371 -14.84 -31.02 -24.13
CA VAL A 371 -15.49 -32.27 -23.75
C VAL A 371 -16.66 -31.94 -22.85
N THR A 372 -17.88 -32.30 -23.27
CA THR A 372 -19.06 -32.26 -22.40
C THR A 372 -18.87 -33.31 -21.30
N VAL A 373 -18.65 -32.86 -20.06
CA VAL A 373 -18.68 -33.73 -18.89
C VAL A 373 -20.15 -34.05 -18.63
N GLY A 374 -20.54 -35.29 -18.95
CA GLY A 374 -21.91 -35.81 -18.75
C GLY A 374 -22.27 -36.00 -17.29
#